data_AF-A0A0L1IQ02-F1
#
_entry.id   AF-A0A0L1IQ02-F1
#
_cell.length_a   1.000
_cell.length_b   1.000
_cell.length_c   1.000
_cell.angle_alpha   90.00
_cell.angle_beta   90.00
_cell.angle_gamma   90.00
#
_symmetry.space_group_name_H-M   'P 1'
#
loop_
_entity.id
_entity.type
_entity.pdbx_description
1 polymer ?
#
loop_
_entity_poly.entity_id
_entity_poly.type
_entity_poly.pdbx_seq_one_letter_code
_entity_poly.pdbx_strand_id
1 'polypeptide(L)'
;MSNRYSVYSSHSAAFSTGGRAPQSGGQVSTTTLLNALHAHYTTGQPYQLDAGTSLVVNTLLTATQATPEGHIGPTIDRELAARAWEHARRRAEDGCIVLCSTHHSTPSVLEPFLATLPLSTPSIAFTALAALRPFLTAVTSFNPSYSLYSALSACYTLTLKGDITGLSLALSTSGINVRKGFLDIASEPGYRAFDVFYYLLTSASTPAEREFLDLKDASSYALLRKSGTYAPPSYLPTADDAAAAEDFRSALKAIGIKGAAQRGLLSVLAGLLKLGNAAGFLVDQEDLEEACEDVGGLLGIDPEVLLHKCSTDEREVLISGIYEALVDWVIGKANEAIASQLQASLDDSSRGSGQPAQWSDDDTVSITVVDLPRPALGRAVAMRGVFDDTLGINAEMKEDGVVVPPAGPAVLNDMTAAIAQVEVDLGISTGPTWREREYELDKRHEVLEKVGLEVEMDSFLRQILFTAESEGITLGKKGRFDLATTLGSSRVWHHISIHPTDDLPENLNPSMPTATWSASAVSRQLREWRLAEWANRRLREIDFTADFDVEEFIGRYFRLGCGEGKDGVENWLVERGWTNGDAWLAISESG
;
A
#
# COMPACT_ATOMS: atom_id res chain seq x y z
N MET A 1 5.71 -50.04 -18.26
CA MET A 1 4.23 -49.96 -18.34
C MET A 1 3.74 -49.00 -17.27
N SER A 2 2.73 -48.20 -17.62
CA SER A 2 2.01 -47.18 -16.83
C SER A 2 2.62 -45.77 -16.76
N ASN A 3 2.42 -45.07 -17.87
CA ASN A 3 1.97 -43.67 -17.98
C ASN A 3 1.66 -42.92 -16.67
N ARG A 4 2.37 -41.81 -16.46
CA ARG A 4 1.78 -40.55 -15.97
C ARG A 4 2.24 -39.43 -16.89
N TYR A 5 1.50 -39.25 -17.98
CA TYR A 5 1.57 -38.04 -18.79
C TYR A 5 1.03 -36.89 -17.93
N SER A 6 1.89 -35.92 -17.59
CA SER A 6 1.43 -34.61 -17.17
C SER A 6 1.01 -33.86 -18.43
N VAL A 7 -0.30 -33.80 -18.66
CA VAL A 7 -0.93 -33.02 -19.73
C VAL A 7 -1.21 -31.62 -19.17
N TYR A 8 -0.17 -30.80 -19.01
CA TYR A 8 -0.32 -29.36 -18.72
C TYR A 8 0.87 -28.58 -19.28
N SER A 9 1.01 -28.56 -20.60
CA SER A 9 1.99 -27.71 -21.29
C SER A 9 1.54 -27.32 -22.70
N SER A 10 0.23 -27.09 -22.88
CA SER A 10 -0.36 -26.54 -24.11
C SER A 10 -1.13 -25.24 -23.87
N HIS A 11 -1.13 -24.72 -22.64
CA HIS A 11 -1.98 -23.58 -22.26
C HIS A 11 -1.32 -22.20 -22.37
N SER A 12 -0.02 -22.09 -22.71
CA SER A 12 0.61 -20.78 -22.94
C SER A 12 0.33 -20.17 -24.33
N ALA A 13 -0.32 -20.92 -25.24
CA ALA A 13 -0.68 -20.44 -26.58
C ALA A 13 -2.19 -20.16 -26.76
N ALA A 14 -3.01 -20.27 -25.71
CA ALA A 14 -4.47 -20.21 -25.84
C ALA A 14 -5.19 -19.25 -24.85
N PHE A 15 -4.49 -18.41 -24.10
CA PHE A 15 -5.12 -17.36 -23.26
C PHE A 15 -5.22 -16.00 -23.97
N SER A 16 -5.58 -16.00 -25.25
CA SER A 16 -6.07 -14.82 -25.96
C SER A 16 -7.54 -15.00 -26.36
N THR A 17 -8.40 -15.33 -25.40
CA THR A 17 -9.85 -15.34 -25.62
C THR A 17 -10.53 -14.52 -24.54
N GLY A 18 -10.39 -13.20 -24.65
CA GLY A 18 -11.01 -12.23 -23.75
C GLY A 18 -10.52 -10.82 -24.03
N GLY A 19 -10.88 -10.26 -25.18
CA GLY A 19 -10.45 -8.92 -25.61
C GLY A 19 -9.16 -8.95 -26.40
N ARG A 20 -9.22 -8.58 -27.68
CA ARG A 20 -8.03 -8.31 -28.48
C ARG A 20 -7.17 -7.28 -27.74
N ALA A 21 -5.98 -7.67 -27.29
CA ALA A 21 -4.85 -6.74 -27.25
C ALA A 21 -4.82 -6.00 -28.60
N PRO A 22 -4.54 -4.69 -28.65
CA PRO A 22 -4.50 -3.98 -29.93
C PRO A 22 -3.38 -4.56 -30.80
N GLN A 23 -3.72 -5.57 -31.61
CA GLN A 23 -2.98 -6.02 -32.79
C GLN A 23 -3.10 -4.98 -33.92
N SER A 24 -3.07 -3.69 -33.59
CA SER A 24 -2.79 -2.66 -34.58
C SER A 24 -1.61 -1.88 -34.07
N GLY A 25 -0.52 -1.86 -34.85
CA GLY A 25 0.64 -0.97 -34.64
C GLY A 25 0.30 0.52 -34.75
N GLY A 26 -0.94 0.92 -34.48
CA GLY A 26 -1.40 2.31 -34.42
C GLY A 26 -0.88 3.00 -33.16
N GLN A 27 -0.70 4.31 -33.26
CA GLN A 27 -0.24 5.12 -32.15
C GLN A 27 -1.36 5.22 -31.11
N VAL A 28 -1.06 4.88 -29.86
CA VAL A 28 -2.01 5.01 -28.75
C VAL A 28 -2.17 6.49 -28.44
N SER A 29 -3.37 7.03 -28.64
CA SER A 29 -3.70 8.41 -28.29
C SER A 29 -4.50 8.46 -26.98
N THR A 30 -4.53 9.61 -26.30
CA THR A 30 -5.40 9.82 -25.14
C THR A 30 -6.86 9.52 -25.47
N THR A 31 -7.33 9.86 -26.68
CA THR A 31 -8.70 9.56 -27.13
C THR A 31 -8.94 8.07 -27.29
N THR A 32 -7.96 7.33 -27.82
CA THR A 32 -8.05 5.87 -27.95
C THR A 32 -8.14 5.21 -26.57
N LEU A 33 -7.29 5.61 -25.63
CA LEU A 33 -7.32 5.12 -24.24
C LEU A 33 -8.63 5.47 -23.54
N LEU A 34 -9.11 6.70 -23.70
CA LEU A 34 -10.37 7.15 -23.10
C LEU A 34 -11.55 6.29 -23.54
N ASN A 35 -11.65 6.01 -24.85
CA ASN A 35 -12.72 5.18 -25.41
C ASN A 35 -12.62 3.73 -24.95
N ALA A 36 -11.39 3.18 -24.89
CA ALA A 36 -11.16 1.83 -24.38
C ALA A 36 -11.56 1.72 -22.90
N LEU A 37 -11.10 2.65 -22.06
CA LEU A 37 -11.41 2.65 -20.63
C LEU A 37 -12.90 2.82 -20.35
N HIS A 38 -13.63 3.60 -21.15
CA HIS A 38 -15.08 3.70 -21.02
C HIS A 38 -15.78 2.36 -21.31
N ALA A 39 -15.36 1.63 -22.35
CA ALA A 39 -15.89 0.30 -22.66
C ALA A 39 -15.55 -0.72 -21.56
N HIS A 40 -14.34 -0.67 -21.02
CA HIS A 40 -13.90 -1.54 -19.92
C HIS A 40 -14.62 -1.22 -18.60
N TYR A 41 -14.83 0.07 -18.30
CA TYR A 41 -15.59 0.52 -17.13
C TYR A 41 -17.04 0.03 -17.16
N THR A 42 -17.72 0.17 -18.31
CA THR A 42 -19.11 -0.27 -18.47
C THR A 42 -19.28 -1.80 -18.38
N THR A 43 -18.22 -2.56 -18.64
CA THR A 43 -18.21 -4.03 -18.55
C THR A 43 -17.58 -4.57 -17.25
N GLY A 44 -17.02 -3.69 -16.41
CA GLY A 44 -16.35 -4.08 -15.16
C GLY A 44 -15.08 -4.91 -15.39
N GLN A 45 -14.33 -4.61 -16.45
CA GLN A 45 -13.14 -5.34 -16.86
C GLN A 45 -11.87 -4.49 -16.72
N PRO A 46 -10.72 -5.06 -16.37
CA PRO A 46 -9.44 -4.36 -16.41
C PRO A 46 -9.00 -4.10 -17.85
N TYR A 47 -8.23 -3.02 -18.07
CA TYR A 47 -7.59 -2.71 -19.35
C TYR A 47 -6.07 -2.86 -19.21
N GLN A 48 -5.49 -3.78 -19.97
CA GLN A 48 -4.04 -3.96 -20.01
C GLN A 48 -3.40 -2.86 -20.88
N LEU A 49 -2.50 -2.06 -20.28
CA LEU A 49 -1.79 -0.98 -20.97
C LEU A 49 -0.53 -1.51 -21.70
N ASP A 50 0.22 -2.37 -21.03
CA ASP A 50 1.42 -3.07 -21.52
C ASP A 50 1.57 -4.42 -20.77
N ALA A 51 2.67 -5.15 -20.93
CA ALA A 51 2.84 -6.44 -20.26
C ALA A 51 2.91 -6.33 -18.72
N GLY A 52 3.41 -5.22 -18.18
CA GLY A 52 3.62 -4.97 -16.75
C GLY A 52 2.55 -4.12 -16.07
N THR A 53 1.61 -3.56 -16.83
CA THR A 53 0.72 -2.48 -16.38
C THR A 53 -0.73 -2.72 -16.73
N SER A 54 -1.60 -2.54 -15.74
CA SER A 54 -3.06 -2.59 -15.89
C SER A 54 -3.71 -1.30 -15.40
N LEU A 55 -4.77 -0.89 -16.07
CA LEU A 55 -5.63 0.22 -15.72
C LEU A 55 -7.03 -0.32 -15.35
N VAL A 56 -7.57 0.12 -14.22
CA VAL A 56 -8.95 -0.19 -13.80
C VAL A 56 -9.69 1.10 -13.49
N VAL A 57 -11.01 1.10 -13.66
CA VAL A 57 -11.84 2.26 -13.34
C VAL A 57 -12.76 1.89 -12.19
N ASN A 58 -12.58 2.53 -11.04
CA ASN A 58 -13.31 2.22 -9.82
C ASN A 58 -13.86 3.49 -9.15
N THR A 59 -15.08 3.36 -8.63
CA THR A 59 -15.69 4.27 -7.66
C THR A 59 -15.98 3.49 -6.37
N LEU A 60 -16.33 4.19 -5.31
CA LEU A 60 -16.85 3.56 -4.10
C LEU A 60 -18.09 2.67 -4.37
N LEU A 61 -18.98 3.11 -5.27
CA LEU A 61 -20.19 2.35 -5.61
C LEU A 61 -19.86 1.08 -6.39
N THR A 62 -18.97 1.16 -7.38
CA THR A 62 -18.57 -0.04 -8.12
C THR A 62 -17.76 -1.00 -7.25
N ALA A 63 -17.06 -0.51 -6.22
CA ALA A 63 -16.34 -1.34 -5.27
C ALA A 63 -17.24 -2.16 -4.34
N THR A 64 -18.51 -1.78 -4.17
CA THR A 64 -19.46 -2.46 -3.27
C THR A 64 -20.48 -3.34 -4.01
N GLN A 65 -20.46 -3.35 -5.35
CA GLN A 65 -21.41 -4.10 -6.16
C GLN A 65 -20.83 -5.39 -6.73
N ALA A 66 -21.73 -6.31 -7.10
CA ALA A 66 -21.38 -7.50 -7.85
C ALA A 66 -21.03 -7.14 -9.30
N THR A 67 -19.87 -7.58 -9.77
CA THR A 67 -19.50 -7.55 -11.18
C THR A 67 -20.42 -8.48 -11.98
N PRO A 68 -20.50 -8.33 -13.32
CA PRO A 68 -21.26 -9.23 -14.19
C PRO A 68 -20.86 -10.72 -14.06
N GLU A 69 -19.66 -11.00 -13.57
CA GLU A 69 -19.13 -12.34 -13.31
C GLU A 69 -19.51 -12.89 -11.92
N GLY A 70 -20.32 -12.15 -11.14
CA GLY A 70 -20.81 -12.55 -9.83
C GLY A 70 -19.83 -12.28 -8.67
N HIS A 71 -18.70 -11.62 -8.92
CA HIS A 71 -17.76 -11.24 -7.87
C HIS A 71 -18.17 -9.90 -7.26
N ILE A 72 -18.37 -9.83 -5.95
CA ILE A 72 -18.60 -8.56 -5.25
C ILE A 72 -17.26 -7.91 -4.96
N GLY A 73 -17.05 -6.68 -5.41
CA GLY A 73 -15.81 -5.94 -5.18
C GLY A 73 -15.41 -5.01 -6.32
N PRO A 74 -14.34 -4.21 -6.14
CA PRO A 74 -13.81 -3.37 -7.20
C PRO A 74 -13.29 -4.20 -8.37
N THR A 75 -13.19 -3.58 -9.54
CA THR A 75 -12.55 -4.19 -10.72
C THR A 75 -11.05 -4.28 -10.47
N ILE A 76 -10.48 -5.48 -10.64
CA ILE A 76 -9.06 -5.79 -10.40
C ILE A 76 -8.56 -6.68 -11.53
N ASP A 77 -7.29 -6.48 -11.91
CA ASP A 77 -6.63 -7.33 -12.89
C ASP A 77 -6.03 -8.56 -12.21
N ARG A 78 -6.75 -9.69 -12.30
CA ARG A 78 -6.29 -10.99 -11.81
C ARG A 78 -5.16 -11.57 -12.68
N GLU A 79 -5.13 -11.24 -13.97
CA GLU A 79 -4.12 -11.74 -14.89
C GLU A 79 -2.78 -11.06 -14.65
N LEU A 80 -2.77 -9.76 -14.31
CA LEU A 80 -1.56 -9.07 -13.84
C LEU A 80 -0.99 -9.74 -12.60
N ALA A 81 -1.83 -10.02 -11.60
CA ALA A 81 -1.41 -10.70 -10.36
C ALA A 81 -0.79 -12.08 -10.65
N ALA A 82 -1.40 -12.86 -11.56
CA ALA A 82 -0.89 -14.16 -11.97
C ALA A 82 0.45 -14.06 -12.73
N ARG A 83 0.60 -13.07 -13.62
CA ARG A 83 1.84 -12.83 -14.37
C ARG A 83 2.99 -12.41 -13.46
N ALA A 84 2.75 -11.47 -12.55
CA ALA A 84 3.76 -11.05 -11.57
C ALA A 84 4.22 -12.21 -10.69
N TRP A 85 3.29 -13.06 -10.26
CA TRP A 85 3.61 -14.27 -9.48
C TRP A 85 4.39 -15.31 -10.29
N GLU A 86 3.96 -15.63 -11.51
CA GLU A 86 4.70 -16.57 -12.37
C GLU A 86 6.09 -16.04 -12.72
N HIS A 87 6.22 -14.73 -12.93
CA HIS A 87 7.51 -14.09 -13.17
C HIS A 87 8.45 -14.33 -12.00
N ALA A 88 8.07 -13.91 -10.79
CA ALA A 88 8.91 -14.03 -9.61
C ALA A 88 9.35 -15.48 -9.36
N ARG A 89 8.40 -16.42 -9.45
CA ARG A 89 8.68 -17.85 -9.24
C ARG A 89 9.59 -18.46 -10.32
N ARG A 90 9.38 -18.10 -11.60
CA ARG A 90 10.12 -18.72 -12.72
C ARG A 90 11.51 -18.13 -12.91
N ARG A 91 11.69 -16.86 -12.54
CA ARG A 91 12.95 -16.13 -12.63
C ARG A 91 13.77 -16.18 -11.34
N ALA A 92 13.15 -16.56 -10.21
CA ALA A 92 13.76 -16.41 -8.89
C ALA A 92 14.19 -14.94 -8.62
N GLU A 93 13.38 -13.99 -9.11
CA GLU A 93 13.59 -12.55 -8.97
C GLU A 93 12.47 -11.92 -8.17
N ASP A 94 12.82 -11.04 -7.25
CA ASP A 94 11.85 -10.33 -6.42
C ASP A 94 10.91 -9.48 -7.27
N GLY A 95 9.61 -9.57 -6.98
CA GLY A 95 8.56 -8.81 -7.65
C GLY A 95 7.96 -7.74 -6.76
N CYS A 96 7.65 -6.57 -7.32
CA CYS A 96 6.94 -5.51 -6.63
C CYS A 96 5.71 -5.09 -7.45
N ILE A 97 4.51 -5.22 -6.87
CA ILE A 97 3.26 -4.78 -7.48
C ILE A 97 2.84 -3.48 -6.81
N VAL A 98 2.82 -2.39 -7.58
CA VAL A 98 2.47 -1.06 -7.10
C VAL A 98 1.02 -0.76 -7.45
N LEU A 99 0.19 -0.63 -6.41
CA LEU A 99 -1.19 -0.20 -6.51
C LEU A 99 -1.22 1.33 -6.42
N CYS A 100 -1.63 1.97 -7.51
CA CYS A 100 -1.65 3.42 -7.64
C CYS A 100 -3.07 3.92 -7.82
N SER A 101 -3.37 5.10 -7.29
CA SER A 101 -4.62 5.82 -7.57
C SER A 101 -4.34 7.13 -8.30
N THR A 102 -5.00 7.39 -9.43
CA THR A 102 -4.85 8.65 -10.17
C THR A 102 -5.69 9.79 -9.58
N HIS A 103 -6.60 9.47 -8.66
CA HIS A 103 -7.54 10.41 -8.06
C HIS A 103 -7.72 10.12 -6.55
N HIS A 104 -7.97 11.16 -5.76
CA HIS A 104 -8.07 11.06 -4.30
C HIS A 104 -9.39 10.43 -3.80
N SER A 105 -10.43 10.41 -4.64
CA SER A 105 -11.70 9.70 -4.38
C SER A 105 -11.67 8.22 -4.73
N THR A 106 -10.58 7.72 -5.31
CA THR A 106 -10.47 6.30 -5.65
C THR A 106 -10.42 5.46 -4.37
N PRO A 107 -11.22 4.37 -4.26
CA PRO A 107 -11.14 3.47 -3.12
C PRO A 107 -9.83 2.68 -3.13
N SER A 108 -9.33 2.29 -1.95
CA SER A 108 -8.17 1.37 -1.89
C SER A 108 -8.57 0.00 -2.45
N VAL A 109 -7.64 -0.60 -3.21
CA VAL A 109 -7.80 -1.92 -3.81
C VAL A 109 -6.85 -2.95 -3.19
N LEU A 110 -6.15 -2.61 -2.11
CA LEU A 110 -5.15 -3.47 -1.48
C LEU A 110 -5.70 -4.84 -1.08
N GLU A 111 -6.66 -4.90 -0.15
CA GLU A 111 -7.24 -6.16 0.30
C GLU A 111 -7.87 -6.97 -0.84
N PRO A 112 -8.70 -6.37 -1.71
CA PRO A 112 -9.22 -7.09 -2.87
C PRO A 112 -8.11 -7.65 -3.78
N PHE A 113 -7.00 -6.93 -3.98
CA PHE A 113 -5.88 -7.39 -4.81
C PHE A 113 -5.10 -8.52 -4.13
N LEU A 114 -4.90 -8.48 -2.80
CA LEU A 114 -4.28 -9.59 -2.07
C LEU A 114 -5.09 -10.89 -2.19
N ALA A 115 -6.40 -10.78 -2.34
CA ALA A 115 -7.29 -11.92 -2.57
C ALA A 115 -7.28 -12.44 -4.02
N THR A 116 -6.72 -11.69 -4.98
CA THR A 116 -6.57 -12.14 -6.38
C THR A 116 -5.25 -12.83 -6.66
N LEU A 117 -4.24 -12.64 -5.79
CA LEU A 117 -2.95 -13.31 -5.94
C LEU A 117 -3.15 -14.84 -5.96
N PRO A 118 -2.43 -15.57 -6.82
CA PRO A 118 -2.44 -17.04 -6.84
C PRO A 118 -1.63 -17.63 -5.67
N LEU A 119 -1.86 -17.10 -4.48
CA LEU A 119 -1.19 -17.42 -3.22
C LEU A 119 -2.28 -17.72 -2.18
N SER A 120 -2.03 -18.70 -1.31
CA SER A 120 -2.94 -19.02 -0.21
C SER A 120 -2.77 -18.04 0.96
N THR A 121 -3.19 -16.79 0.76
CA THR A 121 -3.06 -15.73 1.78
C THR A 121 -3.74 -16.13 3.09
N PRO A 122 -3.03 -16.14 4.23
CA PRO A 122 -3.61 -16.49 5.52
C PRO A 122 -4.79 -15.59 5.88
N SER A 123 -5.89 -16.18 6.36
CA SER A 123 -7.10 -15.42 6.73
C SER A 123 -6.82 -14.35 7.79
N ILE A 124 -5.86 -14.59 8.70
CA ILE A 124 -5.47 -13.62 9.74
C ILE A 124 -4.86 -12.35 9.14
N ALA A 125 -4.31 -12.39 7.92
CA ALA A 125 -3.78 -11.21 7.25
C ALA A 125 -4.89 -10.20 6.91
N PHE A 126 -6.05 -10.68 6.43
CA PHE A 126 -7.21 -9.82 6.21
C PHE A 126 -7.79 -9.29 7.53
N THR A 127 -7.80 -10.12 8.58
CA THR A 127 -8.18 -9.67 9.93
C THR A 127 -7.23 -8.61 10.47
N ALA A 128 -5.92 -8.74 10.21
CA ALA A 128 -4.91 -7.75 10.56
C ALA A 128 -5.12 -6.43 9.80
N LEU A 129 -5.39 -6.46 8.50
CA LEU A 129 -5.71 -5.27 7.72
C LEU A 129 -7.00 -4.59 8.22
N ALA A 130 -8.02 -5.36 8.57
CA ALA A 130 -9.24 -4.84 9.20
C ALA A 130 -8.97 -4.19 10.57
N ALA A 131 -8.06 -4.75 11.38
CA ALA A 131 -7.64 -4.15 12.64
C ALA A 131 -6.80 -2.87 12.44
N LEU A 132 -6.01 -2.79 11.37
CA LEU A 132 -5.18 -1.63 11.06
C LEU A 132 -5.95 -0.47 10.43
N ARG A 133 -6.96 -0.77 9.62
CA ARG A 133 -7.69 0.21 8.81
C ARG A 133 -8.14 1.46 9.61
N PRO A 134 -8.77 1.35 10.79
CA PRO A 134 -9.26 2.52 11.52
C PRO A 134 -8.15 3.47 12.00
N PHE A 135 -6.91 2.96 12.11
CA PHE A 135 -5.74 3.79 12.43
C PHE A 135 -5.17 4.54 11.23
N LEU A 136 -5.54 4.12 10.02
CA LEU A 136 -4.94 4.54 8.76
C LEU A 136 -5.90 5.35 7.89
N THR A 137 -7.20 5.28 8.15
CA THR A 137 -8.24 5.95 7.36
C THR A 137 -8.98 7.02 8.14
N ALA A 138 -9.47 8.01 7.39
CA ALA A 138 -10.38 9.03 7.89
C ALA A 138 -11.45 9.34 6.84
N VAL A 139 -12.61 9.80 7.30
CA VAL A 139 -13.67 10.30 6.42
C VAL A 139 -13.32 11.69 5.90
N THR A 140 -13.44 11.89 4.59
CA THR A 140 -13.43 13.21 3.94
C THR A 140 -14.68 13.40 3.09
N SER A 141 -14.93 14.65 2.67
CA SER A 141 -16.05 15.00 1.78
C SER A 141 -16.03 14.23 0.46
N PHE A 142 -14.84 13.86 -0.02
CA PHE A 142 -14.63 13.24 -1.32
C PHE A 142 -14.32 11.73 -1.24
N ASN A 143 -14.01 11.19 -0.06
CA ASN A 143 -13.69 9.78 0.15
C ASN A 143 -13.98 9.38 1.61
N PRO A 144 -14.92 8.46 1.86
CA PRO A 144 -15.31 8.06 3.21
C PRO A 144 -14.29 7.15 3.91
N SER A 145 -13.27 6.68 3.20
CA SER A 145 -12.21 5.83 3.75
C SER A 145 -10.85 6.28 3.21
N TYR A 146 -10.57 7.58 3.28
CA TYR A 146 -9.35 8.17 2.74
C TYR A 146 -8.14 7.68 3.53
N SER A 147 -7.20 7.02 2.85
CA SER A 147 -6.00 6.48 3.46
C SER A 147 -4.94 7.57 3.65
N LEU A 148 -4.36 7.63 4.86
CA LEU A 148 -3.46 8.70 5.30
C LEU A 148 -2.00 8.24 5.49
N TYR A 149 -1.64 7.04 5.04
CA TYR A 149 -0.24 6.62 4.94
C TYR A 149 0.40 7.03 3.61
N SER A 150 1.73 7.11 3.60
CA SER A 150 2.47 7.33 2.35
C SER A 150 2.49 6.07 1.48
N ALA A 151 2.89 4.93 2.07
CA ALA A 151 2.81 3.62 1.44
C ALA A 151 2.61 2.51 2.50
N LEU A 152 1.81 1.51 2.15
CA LEU A 152 1.60 0.29 2.96
C LEU A 152 1.93 -0.92 2.08
N SER A 153 2.71 -1.86 2.61
CA SER A 153 3.12 -3.06 1.88
C SER A 153 2.61 -4.33 2.53
N ALA A 154 2.34 -5.33 1.69
CA ALA A 154 2.24 -6.73 2.06
C ALA A 154 3.32 -7.51 1.31
N CYS A 155 4.35 -7.97 2.03
CA CYS A 155 5.48 -8.71 1.47
C CYS A 155 5.30 -10.21 1.71
N TYR A 156 5.13 -10.96 0.63
CA TYR A 156 5.09 -12.42 0.63
C TYR A 156 6.49 -12.94 0.37
N THR A 157 6.94 -13.88 1.20
CA THR A 157 8.10 -14.72 0.91
C THR A 157 7.59 -16.09 0.50
N LEU A 158 8.06 -16.58 -0.64
CA LEU A 158 7.63 -17.86 -1.21
C LEU A 158 8.81 -18.69 -1.70
N THR A 159 8.65 -20.00 -1.66
CA THR A 159 9.56 -20.94 -2.32
C THR A 159 9.38 -20.90 -3.84
N LEU A 160 10.36 -21.36 -4.62
CA LEU A 160 10.21 -21.51 -6.07
C LEU A 160 9.11 -22.52 -6.50
N LYS A 161 8.55 -23.31 -5.57
CA LYS A 161 7.37 -24.14 -5.84
C LYS A 161 6.07 -23.34 -5.82
N GLY A 162 6.06 -22.20 -5.12
CA GLY A 162 4.92 -21.32 -4.93
C GLY A 162 4.30 -21.39 -3.52
N ASP A 163 4.94 -22.09 -2.58
CA ASP A 163 4.48 -22.19 -1.20
C ASP A 163 4.91 -20.95 -0.40
N ILE A 164 3.98 -20.38 0.38
CA ILE A 164 4.25 -19.20 1.22
C ILE A 164 5.03 -19.62 2.47
N THR A 165 6.20 -19.04 2.68
CA THR A 165 7.03 -19.21 3.89
C THR A 165 6.90 -18.03 4.85
N GLY A 166 6.54 -16.85 4.34
CA GLY A 166 6.39 -15.64 5.12
C GLY A 166 5.38 -14.68 4.53
N LEU A 167 4.73 -13.91 5.40
CA LEU A 167 3.94 -12.75 5.02
C LEU A 167 4.11 -11.68 6.10
N SER A 168 4.47 -10.47 5.71
CA SER A 168 4.58 -9.32 6.61
C SER A 168 3.87 -8.10 6.04
N LEU A 169 3.30 -7.30 6.93
CA LEU A 169 2.74 -5.98 6.65
C LEU A 169 3.71 -4.92 7.17
N ALA A 170 3.96 -3.88 6.40
CA ALA A 170 4.83 -2.79 6.83
C ALA A 170 4.42 -1.45 6.21
N LEU A 171 4.48 -0.39 7.01
CA LEU A 171 4.42 0.99 6.49
C LEU A 171 5.78 1.39 5.93
N SER A 172 5.79 2.35 5.00
CA SER A 172 7.05 2.93 4.56
C SER A 172 7.72 3.76 5.66
N THR A 173 9.00 4.03 5.48
CA THR A 173 9.79 4.96 6.31
C THR A 173 9.18 6.36 6.40
N SER A 174 8.40 6.79 5.40
CA SER A 174 7.64 8.05 5.44
C SER A 174 6.48 8.05 6.43
N GLY A 175 5.91 6.87 6.73
CA GLY A 175 4.86 6.69 7.72
C GLY A 175 3.49 7.28 7.38
N ILE A 176 2.83 7.78 8.42
CA ILE A 176 1.42 8.21 8.39
C ILE A 176 1.35 9.72 8.54
N ASN A 177 0.42 10.36 7.83
CA ASN A 177 0.13 11.77 7.96
C ASN A 177 -0.79 12.04 9.16
N VAL A 178 -0.23 11.92 10.36
CA VAL A 178 -0.96 12.15 11.62
C VAL A 178 -1.47 13.59 11.73
N ARG A 179 -0.72 14.54 11.16
CA ARG A 179 -1.16 15.95 11.08
C ARG A 179 -2.51 16.05 10.39
N LYS A 180 -2.62 15.62 9.13
CA LYS A 180 -3.87 15.67 8.37
C LYS A 180 -4.98 14.80 8.97
N GLY A 181 -4.62 13.69 9.61
CA GLY A 181 -5.57 12.74 10.19
C GLY A 181 -6.06 13.06 11.60
N PHE A 182 -5.42 13.99 12.32
CA PHE A 182 -5.77 14.23 13.72
C PHE A 182 -5.55 15.67 14.20
N LEU A 183 -4.44 16.30 13.84
CA LEU A 183 -4.10 17.66 14.33
C LEU A 183 -4.73 18.77 13.47
N ASP A 184 -4.67 18.63 12.14
CA ASP A 184 -5.05 19.63 11.13
C ASP A 184 -6.31 19.23 10.35
N ILE A 185 -7.34 18.81 11.08
CA ILE A 185 -8.63 18.48 10.48
C ILE A 185 -9.27 19.76 9.92
N ALA A 186 -9.72 19.71 8.67
CA ALA A 186 -10.38 20.84 8.03
C ALA A 186 -11.64 21.26 8.81
N SER A 187 -11.79 22.56 9.07
CA SER A 187 -12.89 23.12 9.85
C SER A 187 -14.22 23.23 9.08
N GLU A 188 -14.40 22.41 8.05
CA GLU A 188 -15.61 22.35 7.22
C GLU A 188 -16.32 20.99 7.40
N PRO A 189 -17.66 20.93 7.24
CA PRO A 189 -18.39 19.68 7.35
C PRO A 189 -17.92 18.62 6.34
N GLY A 190 -18.00 17.35 6.74
CA GLY A 190 -17.62 16.20 5.91
C GLY A 190 -16.22 15.65 6.16
N TYR A 191 -15.45 16.24 7.10
CA TYR A 191 -14.12 15.75 7.47
C TYR A 191 -14.11 15.22 8.89
N ARG A 192 -13.39 14.12 9.11
CA ARG A 192 -13.20 13.51 10.42
C ARG A 192 -11.71 13.29 10.71
N ALA A 193 -11.40 13.06 11.99
CA ALA A 193 -10.15 12.44 12.38
C ALA A 193 -10.07 10.98 11.90
N PHE A 194 -8.97 10.29 12.22
CA PHE A 194 -8.88 8.83 12.09
C PHE A 194 -10.08 8.12 12.71
N ASP A 195 -10.59 7.10 12.01
CA ASP A 195 -11.82 6.40 12.38
C ASP A 195 -11.74 5.77 13.77
N VAL A 196 -10.54 5.35 14.19
CA VAL A 196 -10.29 4.74 15.51
C VAL A 196 -10.76 5.61 16.68
N PHE A 197 -10.67 6.94 16.56
CA PHE A 197 -11.13 7.86 17.62
C PHE A 197 -12.65 7.89 17.74
N TYR A 198 -13.37 7.78 16.62
CA TYR A 198 -14.83 7.69 16.65
C TYR A 198 -15.25 6.32 17.19
N TYR A 199 -14.57 5.24 16.81
CA TYR A 199 -14.86 3.89 17.28
C TYR A 199 -14.69 3.76 18.80
N LEU A 200 -13.67 4.41 19.38
CA LEU A 200 -13.46 4.51 20.83
C LEU A 200 -14.68 5.11 21.56
N LEU A 201 -15.34 6.10 20.95
CA LEU A 201 -16.42 6.87 21.56
C LEU A 201 -17.81 6.21 21.40
N THR A 202 -17.91 5.13 20.62
CA THR A 202 -19.18 4.41 20.41
C THR A 202 -19.64 3.61 21.63
N SER A 203 -20.80 2.95 21.50
CA SER A 203 -21.34 2.01 22.49
C SER A 203 -20.57 0.69 22.60
N ALA A 204 -19.59 0.42 21.72
CA ALA A 204 -18.73 -0.76 21.85
C ALA A 204 -17.86 -0.71 23.13
N SER A 205 -17.67 0.49 23.69
CA SER A 205 -17.01 0.72 24.97
C SER A 205 -17.98 0.47 26.13
N THR A 206 -17.63 -0.47 27.02
CA THR A 206 -18.48 -0.81 28.18
C THR A 206 -18.64 0.37 29.15
N PRO A 207 -19.72 0.47 29.96
CA PRO A 207 -19.89 1.57 30.90
C PRO A 207 -18.70 1.75 31.86
N ALA A 208 -18.15 0.65 32.39
CA ALA A 208 -16.97 0.69 33.26
C ALA A 208 -15.70 1.16 32.53
N GLU A 209 -15.54 0.79 31.26
CA GLU A 209 -14.42 1.26 30.42
C GLU A 209 -14.54 2.76 30.13
N ARG A 210 -15.75 3.24 29.84
CA ARG A 210 -16.03 4.67 29.63
C ARG A 210 -15.78 5.50 30.88
N GLU A 211 -16.16 4.99 32.05
CA GLU A 211 -15.92 5.63 33.35
C GLU A 211 -14.42 5.66 33.66
N PHE A 212 -13.71 4.54 33.46
CA PHE A 212 -12.26 4.48 33.69
C PHE A 212 -11.46 5.41 32.78
N LEU A 213 -11.86 5.52 31.50
CA LEU A 213 -11.18 6.37 30.52
C LEU A 213 -11.69 7.83 30.53
N ASP A 214 -12.71 8.14 31.35
CA ASP A 214 -13.45 9.40 31.35
C ASP A 214 -13.83 9.88 29.94
N LEU A 215 -14.51 9.02 29.17
CA LEU A 215 -14.87 9.30 27.79
C LEU A 215 -16.12 10.18 27.69
N LYS A 216 -15.92 11.40 27.20
CA LYS A 216 -16.96 12.38 26.84
C LYS A 216 -17.47 12.17 25.39
N ASP A 217 -18.43 12.99 24.96
CA ASP A 217 -18.91 13.00 23.57
C ASP A 217 -17.83 13.54 22.60
N ALA A 218 -17.90 13.17 21.31
CA ALA A 218 -16.94 13.63 20.30
C ALA A 218 -16.85 15.17 20.23
N SER A 219 -17.96 15.89 20.43
CA SER A 219 -18.00 17.36 20.46
C SER A 219 -17.24 17.99 21.64
N SER A 220 -16.95 17.22 22.69
CA SER A 220 -16.19 17.67 23.86
C SER A 220 -14.68 17.70 23.62
N TYR A 221 -14.17 17.09 22.54
CA TYR A 221 -12.75 17.06 22.22
C TYR A 221 -12.40 18.13 21.18
N ALA A 222 -11.39 18.95 21.48
CA ALA A 222 -11.00 20.11 20.68
C ALA A 222 -10.58 19.76 19.26
N LEU A 223 -9.92 18.61 19.06
CA LEU A 223 -9.52 18.14 17.74
C LEU A 223 -10.73 17.66 16.92
N LEU A 224 -11.61 16.85 17.53
CA LEU A 224 -12.75 16.26 16.82
C LEU A 224 -13.86 17.27 16.51
N ARG A 225 -14.02 18.32 17.34
CA ARG A 225 -15.07 19.34 17.15
C ARG A 225 -14.79 20.31 15.99
N LYS A 226 -13.56 20.35 15.45
CA LYS A 226 -13.14 21.34 14.42
C LYS A 226 -14.05 21.35 13.20
N SER A 227 -14.42 20.18 12.67
CA SER A 227 -15.25 20.03 11.47
C SER A 227 -16.76 19.98 11.75
N GLY A 228 -17.16 19.85 13.02
CA GLY A 228 -18.54 19.58 13.41
C GLY A 228 -19.12 18.26 12.87
N THR A 229 -18.28 17.35 12.34
CA THR A 229 -18.72 16.11 11.69
C THR A 229 -18.42 14.91 12.61
N TYR A 230 -19.48 14.36 13.20
CA TYR A 230 -19.37 13.27 14.18
C TYR A 230 -20.03 11.96 13.75
N ALA A 231 -20.86 11.98 12.71
CA ALA A 231 -21.58 10.81 12.18
C ALA A 231 -21.04 10.42 10.79
N PRO A 232 -21.10 9.12 10.42
CA PRO A 232 -20.57 8.66 9.15
C PRO A 232 -21.39 9.29 8.01
N PRO A 233 -20.85 9.33 6.78
CA PRO A 233 -21.53 10.01 5.69
C PRO A 233 -22.92 9.41 5.43
N SER A 234 -23.93 10.27 5.39
CA SER A 234 -25.35 9.87 5.28
C SER A 234 -25.68 9.17 3.95
N TYR A 235 -24.89 9.40 2.90
CA TYR A 235 -25.02 8.71 1.62
C TYR A 235 -24.54 7.24 1.67
N LEU A 236 -23.93 6.80 2.78
CA LEU A 236 -23.62 5.41 3.06
C LEU A 236 -24.60 4.83 4.09
N PRO A 237 -25.75 4.29 3.67
CA PRO A 237 -26.77 3.80 4.60
C PRO A 237 -26.32 2.59 5.44
N THR A 238 -25.26 1.90 5.01
CA THR A 238 -24.66 0.77 5.74
C THR A 238 -23.52 1.19 6.66
N ALA A 239 -23.13 2.47 6.68
CA ALA A 239 -22.07 2.93 7.56
C ALA A 239 -22.59 3.07 8.99
N ASP A 240 -22.05 2.25 9.88
CA ASP A 240 -22.39 2.21 11.30
C ASP A 240 -21.09 2.11 12.11
N ASP A 241 -20.73 3.22 12.78
CA ASP A 241 -19.51 3.29 13.58
C ASP A 241 -19.56 2.32 14.78
N ALA A 242 -20.76 2.01 15.33
CA ALA A 242 -20.87 1.10 16.47
C ALA A 242 -20.62 -0.35 16.05
N ALA A 243 -21.20 -0.78 14.92
CA ALA A 243 -20.93 -2.09 14.35
C ALA A 243 -19.46 -2.21 13.91
N ALA A 244 -18.92 -1.19 13.25
CA ALA A 244 -17.52 -1.17 12.84
C ALA A 244 -16.56 -1.19 14.04
N ALA A 245 -16.92 -0.56 15.16
CA ALA A 245 -16.15 -0.64 16.40
C ALA A 245 -16.17 -2.04 17.04
N GLU A 246 -17.27 -2.78 16.97
CA GLU A 246 -17.33 -4.18 17.43
C GLU A 246 -16.46 -5.10 16.55
N ASP A 247 -16.52 -4.93 15.23
CA ASP A 247 -15.68 -5.66 14.29
C ASP A 247 -14.19 -5.35 14.52
N PHE A 248 -13.85 -4.07 14.70
CA PHE A 248 -12.51 -3.62 15.04
C PHE A 248 -12.00 -4.28 16.33
N ARG A 249 -12.78 -4.28 17.41
CA ARG A 249 -12.40 -4.92 18.68
C ARG A 249 -12.25 -6.42 18.54
N SER A 250 -13.05 -7.06 17.68
CA SER A 250 -12.94 -8.49 17.38
C SER A 250 -11.66 -8.80 16.59
N ALA A 251 -11.32 -7.96 15.61
CA ALA A 251 -10.11 -8.06 14.83
C ALA A 251 -8.85 -7.88 15.70
N LEU A 252 -8.84 -6.87 16.59
CA LEU A 252 -7.76 -6.67 17.58
C LEU A 252 -7.53 -7.93 18.42
N LYS A 253 -8.60 -8.53 18.96
CA LYS A 253 -8.51 -9.77 19.75
C LYS A 253 -7.94 -10.93 18.95
N ALA A 254 -8.34 -11.05 17.69
CA ALA A 254 -7.88 -12.11 16.79
C ALA A 254 -6.38 -12.01 16.49
N ILE A 255 -5.83 -10.79 16.36
CA ILE A 255 -4.38 -10.56 16.21
C ILE A 255 -3.63 -10.52 17.56
N GLY A 256 -4.26 -10.94 18.65
CA GLY A 256 -3.62 -11.10 19.95
C GLY A 256 -3.67 -9.88 20.87
N ILE A 257 -4.28 -8.76 20.46
CA ILE A 257 -4.47 -7.56 21.29
C ILE A 257 -5.71 -7.75 22.16
N LYS A 258 -5.51 -8.23 23.40
CA LYS A 258 -6.56 -8.54 24.37
C LYS A 258 -6.14 -8.21 25.80
N GLY A 259 -7.11 -8.15 26.72
CA GLY A 259 -6.84 -7.98 28.16
C GLY A 259 -6.10 -6.68 28.46
N ALA A 260 -4.94 -6.76 29.12
CA ALA A 260 -4.15 -5.59 29.49
C ALA A 260 -3.65 -4.80 28.27
N ALA A 261 -3.24 -5.48 27.19
CA ALA A 261 -2.77 -4.83 25.97
C ALA A 261 -3.88 -4.02 25.28
N GLN A 262 -5.10 -4.56 25.25
CA GLN A 262 -6.26 -3.84 24.72
C GLN A 262 -6.59 -2.61 25.59
N ARG A 263 -6.58 -2.75 26.92
CA ARG A 263 -6.80 -1.60 27.82
C ARG A 263 -5.75 -0.52 27.63
N GLY A 264 -4.46 -0.88 27.56
CA GLY A 264 -3.37 0.04 27.30
C GLY A 264 -3.53 0.80 25.98
N LEU A 265 -3.88 0.10 24.90
CA LEU A 265 -4.17 0.73 23.61
C LEU A 265 -5.30 1.76 23.70
N LEU A 266 -6.40 1.43 24.38
CA LEU A 266 -7.54 2.34 24.54
C LEU A 266 -7.20 3.53 25.44
N SER A 267 -6.41 3.32 26.51
CA SER A 267 -5.88 4.38 27.36
C SER A 267 -4.99 5.35 26.58
N VAL A 268 -4.15 4.85 25.67
CA VAL A 268 -3.34 5.72 24.80
C VAL A 268 -4.23 6.55 23.89
N LEU A 269 -5.21 5.95 23.21
CA LEU A 269 -6.13 6.69 22.33
C LEU A 269 -6.93 7.77 23.09
N ALA A 270 -7.44 7.45 24.28
CA ALA A 270 -8.14 8.40 25.13
C ALA A 270 -7.22 9.53 25.61
N GLY A 271 -5.98 9.19 26.01
CA GLY A 271 -4.96 10.16 26.39
C GLY A 271 -4.61 11.12 25.24
N LEU A 272 -4.51 10.63 24.01
CA LEU A 272 -4.26 11.47 22.84
C LEU A 272 -5.42 12.45 22.56
N LEU A 273 -6.67 12.02 22.71
CA LEU A 273 -7.83 12.91 22.58
C LEU A 273 -7.82 14.03 23.62
N LYS A 274 -7.54 13.69 24.88
CA LYS A 274 -7.49 14.65 25.98
C LYS A 274 -6.29 15.59 25.86
N LEU A 275 -5.12 15.09 25.46
CA LEU A 275 -3.94 15.93 25.18
C LEU A 275 -4.21 16.92 24.03
N GLY A 276 -5.05 16.54 23.06
CA GLY A 276 -5.54 17.42 22.01
C GLY A 276 -6.32 18.64 22.50
N ASN A 277 -6.99 18.56 23.68
CA ASN A 277 -7.63 19.72 24.31
C ASN A 277 -6.61 20.73 24.81
N ALA A 278 -5.43 20.25 25.18
CA ALA A 278 -4.35 21.07 25.71
C ALA A 278 -3.49 21.68 24.58
N ALA A 279 -3.42 21.04 23.41
CA ALA A 279 -2.51 21.40 22.31
C ALA A 279 -2.79 22.76 21.62
N GLY A 280 -3.85 23.48 21.99
CA GLY A 280 -4.15 24.80 21.44
C GLY A 280 -3.34 25.94 22.09
N PHE A 281 -3.04 27.00 21.33
CA PHE A 281 -2.40 28.23 21.85
C PHE A 281 -3.31 29.08 22.75
N LEU A 282 -4.63 28.88 22.68
CA LEU A 282 -5.65 29.68 23.38
C LEU A 282 -6.35 28.87 24.48
N VAL A 283 -5.66 27.89 25.07
CA VAL A 283 -6.18 27.07 26.16
C VAL A 283 -5.91 27.79 27.48
N ASP A 284 -6.95 27.95 28.30
CA ASP A 284 -6.82 28.56 29.61
C ASP A 284 -6.01 27.66 30.55
N GLN A 285 -5.34 28.26 31.54
CA GLN A 285 -4.42 27.51 32.42
C GLN A 285 -5.12 26.39 33.20
N GLU A 286 -6.35 26.62 33.66
CA GLU A 286 -7.15 25.62 34.38
C GLU A 286 -7.48 24.41 33.49
N ASP A 287 -7.93 24.65 32.26
CA ASP A 287 -8.22 23.60 31.27
C ASP A 287 -6.95 22.81 30.89
N LEU A 288 -5.80 23.50 30.85
CA LEU A 288 -4.50 22.89 30.58
C LEU A 288 -4.06 21.96 31.72
N GLU A 289 -4.22 22.40 32.97
CA GLU A 289 -3.94 21.61 34.17
C GLU A 289 -4.82 20.36 34.23
N GLU A 290 -6.14 20.49 34.07
CA GLU A 290 -7.09 19.36 34.03
C GLU A 290 -6.71 18.34 32.93
N ALA A 291 -6.43 18.83 31.72
CA ALA A 291 -6.07 17.96 30.61
C ALA A 291 -4.74 17.21 30.85
N CYS A 292 -3.74 17.87 31.44
CA CYS A 292 -2.46 17.23 31.76
C CYS A 292 -2.57 16.20 32.88
N GLU A 293 -3.40 16.45 33.91
CA GLU A 293 -3.68 15.50 34.98
C GLU A 293 -4.33 14.22 34.44
N ASP A 294 -5.39 14.38 33.64
CA ASP A 294 -6.08 13.26 33.00
C ASP A 294 -5.13 12.44 32.10
N VAL A 295 -4.35 13.12 31.26
CA VAL A 295 -3.40 12.48 30.34
C VAL A 295 -2.31 11.76 31.12
N GLY A 296 -1.82 12.36 32.20
CA GLY A 296 -0.81 11.74 33.06
C GLY A 296 -1.27 10.40 33.63
N GLY A 297 -2.50 10.36 34.15
CA GLY A 297 -3.10 9.11 34.66
C GLY A 297 -3.32 8.03 33.60
N LEU A 298 -3.66 8.42 32.36
CA LEU A 298 -3.90 7.48 31.26
C LEU A 298 -2.63 6.95 30.60
N LEU A 299 -1.60 7.80 30.49
CA LEU A 299 -0.36 7.48 29.79
C LEU A 299 0.77 7.04 30.73
N GLY A 300 0.58 7.15 32.06
CA GLY A 300 1.63 6.87 33.04
C GLY A 300 2.75 7.91 32.97
N ILE A 301 2.39 9.19 32.85
CA ILE A 301 3.32 10.33 32.78
C ILE A 301 3.01 11.25 33.96
N ASP A 302 4.04 11.77 34.63
CA ASP A 302 3.84 12.83 35.62
C ASP A 302 3.22 14.08 34.94
N PRO A 303 2.03 14.56 35.37
CA PRO A 303 1.38 15.73 34.79
C PRO A 303 2.28 16.98 34.73
N GLU A 304 3.20 17.13 35.68
CA GLU A 304 4.16 18.24 35.75
C GLU A 304 5.11 18.25 34.54
N VAL A 305 5.39 17.09 33.95
CA VAL A 305 6.19 16.96 32.73
C VAL A 305 5.43 17.58 31.55
N LEU A 306 4.14 17.26 31.41
CA LEU A 306 3.31 17.79 30.34
C LEU A 306 3.06 19.30 30.50
N LEU A 307 2.95 19.79 31.74
CA LEU A 307 2.70 21.20 32.06
C LEU A 307 3.93 22.09 31.92
N HIS A 308 5.07 21.66 32.46
CA HIS A 308 6.24 22.52 32.60
C HIS A 308 7.40 22.13 31.71
N LYS A 309 7.47 20.87 31.28
CA LYS A 309 8.53 20.39 30.38
C LYS A 309 8.08 20.33 28.93
N CYS A 310 6.79 20.44 28.59
CA CYS A 310 6.33 20.41 27.21
C CYS A 310 5.64 21.71 26.80
N SER A 311 6.21 22.42 25.83
CA SER A 311 5.56 23.53 25.14
C SER A 311 4.37 23.06 24.30
N THR A 312 3.53 23.99 23.84
CA THR A 312 2.38 23.70 22.96
C THR A 312 2.78 22.91 21.71
N ASP A 313 3.81 23.35 21.00
CA ASP A 313 4.30 22.65 19.81
C ASP A 313 4.85 21.25 20.14
N GLU A 314 5.52 21.10 21.28
CA GLU A 314 6.02 19.79 21.72
C GLU A 314 4.88 18.82 22.04
N ARG A 315 3.73 19.31 22.53
CA ARG A 315 2.56 18.46 22.79
C ARG A 315 1.93 17.95 21.49
N GLU A 316 1.88 18.75 20.43
CA GLU A 316 1.45 18.28 19.10
C GLU A 316 2.43 17.25 18.50
N VAL A 317 3.73 17.48 18.67
CA VAL A 317 4.78 16.54 18.25
C VAL A 317 4.67 15.22 19.03
N LEU A 318 4.41 15.31 20.34
CA LEU A 318 4.18 14.16 21.21
C LEU A 318 2.95 13.36 20.78
N ILE A 319 1.82 14.02 20.49
CA ILE A 319 0.62 13.37 19.95
C ILE A 319 0.96 12.59 18.68
N SER A 320 1.66 13.22 17.74
CA SER A 320 2.03 12.58 16.48
C SER A 320 2.94 11.38 16.68
N GLY A 321 3.95 11.52 17.53
CA GLY A 321 4.92 10.47 17.82
C GLY A 321 4.32 9.27 18.54
N ILE A 322 3.49 9.50 19.57
CA ILE A 322 2.82 8.43 20.33
C ILE A 322 1.81 7.70 19.43
N TYR A 323 1.03 8.42 18.62
CA TYR A 323 0.09 7.81 17.70
C TYR A 323 0.80 6.90 16.70
N GLU A 324 1.89 7.38 16.09
CA GLU A 324 2.65 6.55 15.15
C GLU A 324 3.31 5.33 15.82
N ALA A 325 3.81 5.48 17.05
CA ALA A 325 4.36 4.36 17.84
C ALA A 325 3.28 3.29 18.14
N LEU A 326 2.06 3.74 18.44
CA LEU A 326 0.93 2.84 18.65
C LEU A 326 0.62 2.05 17.39
N VAL A 327 0.60 2.70 16.21
CA VAL A 327 0.33 2.01 14.95
C VAL A 327 1.44 1.00 14.62
N ASP A 328 2.70 1.36 14.82
CA ASP A 328 3.83 0.43 14.66
C ASP A 328 3.70 -0.81 15.55
N TRP A 329 3.28 -0.61 16.81
CA TRP A 329 3.04 -1.71 17.71
C TRP A 329 1.89 -2.61 17.26
N VAL A 330 0.78 -2.05 16.73
CA VAL A 330 -0.33 -2.84 16.17
C VAL A 330 0.11 -3.63 14.94
N ILE A 331 0.93 -3.04 14.05
CA ILE A 331 1.53 -3.75 12.90
C ILE A 331 2.43 -4.89 13.38
N GLY A 332 3.23 -4.67 14.42
CA GLY A 332 4.03 -5.71 15.05
C GLY A 332 3.18 -6.89 15.52
N LYS A 333 2.07 -6.62 16.22
CA LYS A 333 1.12 -7.65 16.67
C LYS A 333 0.44 -8.37 15.51
N ALA A 334 0.07 -7.66 14.45
CA ALA A 334 -0.44 -8.25 13.22
C ALA A 334 0.57 -9.23 12.61
N ASN A 335 1.84 -8.83 12.47
CA ASN A 335 2.90 -9.68 11.91
C ASN A 335 3.20 -10.91 12.78
N GLU A 336 3.21 -10.75 14.11
CA GLU A 336 3.33 -11.88 15.04
C GLU A 336 2.18 -12.91 14.82
N ALA A 337 0.95 -12.43 14.66
CA ALA A 337 -0.22 -13.29 14.44
C ALA A 337 -0.17 -13.99 13.07
N ILE A 338 0.24 -13.29 12.01
CA ILE A 338 0.43 -13.86 10.67
C ILE A 338 1.51 -14.94 10.69
N ALA A 339 2.67 -14.66 11.29
CA ALA A 339 3.75 -15.64 11.41
C ALA A 339 3.31 -16.88 12.21
N SER A 340 2.55 -16.70 13.29
CA SER A 340 2.01 -17.81 14.07
C SER A 340 1.03 -18.68 13.28
N GLN A 341 0.17 -18.09 12.43
CA GLN A 341 -0.76 -18.87 11.60
C GLN A 341 -0.01 -19.66 10.52
N LEU A 342 0.99 -19.05 9.88
CA LEU A 342 1.83 -19.71 8.89
C LEU A 342 2.65 -20.86 9.49
N GLN A 343 3.18 -20.68 10.70
CA GLN A 343 3.89 -21.75 11.39
C GLN A 343 2.95 -22.92 11.74
N ALA A 344 1.72 -22.63 12.17
CA ALA A 344 0.74 -23.66 12.50
C ALA A 344 0.30 -24.49 11.26
N SER A 345 0.21 -23.87 10.07
CA SER A 345 -0.13 -24.60 8.84
C SER A 345 1.01 -25.49 8.35
N LEU A 346 2.27 -25.09 8.59
CA LEU A 346 3.46 -25.90 8.30
C LEU A 346 3.56 -27.12 9.25
N ASP A 347 3.23 -26.95 10.53
CA ASP A 347 3.22 -28.05 11.50
C ASP A 347 2.14 -29.10 11.19
N ASP A 348 0.98 -28.68 10.69
CA ASP A 348 -0.11 -29.61 10.32
C ASP A 348 0.23 -30.43 9.07
N SER A 349 0.84 -29.79 8.06
CA SER A 349 1.25 -30.46 6.82
C SER A 349 2.39 -31.46 7.03
N SER A 350 3.33 -31.18 7.94
CA SER A 350 4.43 -32.09 8.29
C SER A 350 3.97 -33.31 9.11
N ARG A 351 2.96 -33.15 9.98
CA ARG A 351 2.33 -34.28 10.71
C ARG A 351 1.67 -35.32 9.80
N GLY A 352 1.19 -34.91 8.62
CA GLY A 352 0.65 -35.83 7.61
C GLY A 352 1.70 -36.56 6.77
N SER A 353 2.91 -36.01 6.66
CA SER A 353 4.01 -36.52 5.80
C SER A 353 5.03 -37.38 6.56
N GLY A 354 5.10 -37.28 7.89
CA GLY A 354 6.04 -38.03 8.73
C GLY A 354 7.51 -37.59 8.60
N GLN A 355 7.76 -36.46 7.92
CA GLN A 355 9.06 -35.80 7.85
C GLN A 355 9.06 -34.54 8.71
N PRO A 356 10.15 -34.24 9.44
CA PRO A 356 10.25 -33.01 10.22
C PRO A 356 10.10 -31.79 9.30
N ALA A 357 9.35 -30.78 9.76
CA ALA A 357 9.26 -29.47 9.12
C ALA A 357 10.63 -28.79 9.18
N GLN A 358 11.48 -29.11 8.21
CA GLN A 358 12.74 -28.43 8.00
C GLN A 358 12.52 -27.55 6.80
N TRP A 359 12.69 -26.23 6.96
CA TRP A 359 12.92 -25.37 5.81
C TRP A 359 14.12 -25.98 5.09
N SER A 360 13.88 -26.57 3.93
CA SER A 360 14.96 -26.85 3.01
C SER A 360 15.67 -25.52 2.76
N ASP A 361 16.97 -25.60 2.50
CA ASP A 361 17.76 -24.51 1.91
C ASP A 361 17.30 -24.30 0.44
N ASP A 362 15.98 -24.25 0.23
CA ASP A 362 15.34 -24.02 -1.05
C ASP A 362 15.35 -22.51 -1.29
N ASP A 363 15.75 -22.11 -2.50
CA ASP A 363 15.72 -20.71 -2.91
C ASP A 363 14.31 -20.12 -2.69
N THR A 364 14.29 -18.92 -2.09
CA THR A 364 13.07 -18.15 -1.85
C THR A 364 13.09 -16.85 -2.63
N VAL A 365 11.91 -16.41 -3.03
CA VAL A 365 11.70 -15.12 -3.70
C VAL A 365 10.62 -14.34 -2.96
N SER A 366 10.62 -13.03 -3.08
CA SER A 366 9.60 -12.15 -2.52
C SER A 366 8.68 -11.56 -3.58
N ILE A 367 7.40 -11.41 -3.22
CA ILE A 367 6.44 -10.59 -3.96
C ILE A 367 5.87 -9.57 -2.98
N THR A 368 6.18 -8.30 -3.22
CA THR A 368 5.69 -7.19 -2.39
C THR A 368 4.56 -6.47 -3.10
N VAL A 369 3.40 -6.35 -2.46
CA VAL A 369 2.29 -5.52 -2.95
C VAL A 369 2.30 -4.22 -2.18
N VAL A 370 2.47 -3.09 -2.85
CA VAL A 370 2.58 -1.76 -2.25
C VAL A 370 1.39 -0.91 -2.64
N ASP A 371 0.62 -0.44 -1.65
CA ASP A 371 -0.47 0.51 -1.86
C ASP A 371 0.00 1.96 -1.67
N LEU A 372 -0.22 2.78 -2.70
CA LEU A 372 0.14 4.20 -2.76
C LEU A 372 -1.14 5.06 -2.91
N PRO A 373 -1.78 5.46 -1.81
CA PRO A 373 -3.08 6.15 -1.87
C PRO A 373 -2.98 7.60 -2.36
N ARG A 374 -1.79 8.23 -2.28
CA ARG A 374 -1.58 9.61 -2.74
C ARG A 374 -1.28 9.64 -4.25
N PRO A 375 -2.12 10.30 -5.07
CA PRO A 375 -1.90 10.35 -6.51
C PRO A 375 -0.56 10.96 -6.94
N ALA A 376 -0.07 11.96 -6.21
CA ALA A 376 1.23 12.58 -6.50
C ALA A 376 2.39 11.59 -6.35
N LEU A 377 2.39 10.77 -5.29
CA LEU A 377 3.42 9.76 -5.07
C LEU A 377 3.34 8.63 -6.11
N GLY A 378 2.14 8.10 -6.34
CA GLY A 378 1.95 7.07 -7.36
C GLY A 378 2.37 7.54 -8.75
N ARG A 379 2.06 8.79 -9.11
CA ARG A 379 2.46 9.40 -10.38
C ARG A 379 3.97 9.49 -10.51
N ALA A 380 4.65 9.98 -9.47
CA ALA A 380 6.10 10.10 -9.48
C ALA A 380 6.79 8.74 -9.59
N VAL A 381 6.35 7.74 -8.81
CA VAL A 381 6.85 6.35 -8.88
C VAL A 381 6.68 5.77 -10.29
N ALA A 382 5.47 5.86 -10.85
CA ALA A 382 5.18 5.30 -12.15
C ALA A 382 5.92 6.01 -13.29
N MET A 383 5.91 7.35 -13.31
CA MET A 383 6.64 8.11 -14.33
C MET A 383 8.15 7.86 -14.26
N ARG A 384 8.72 7.79 -13.05
CA ARG A 384 10.15 7.48 -12.86
C ARG A 384 10.47 6.08 -13.38
N GLY A 385 9.70 5.05 -13.01
CA GLY A 385 9.96 3.67 -13.48
C GLY A 385 9.84 3.50 -15.00
N VAL A 386 9.05 4.33 -15.68
CA VAL A 386 8.79 4.20 -17.12
C VAL A 386 9.72 5.05 -17.98
N PHE A 387 9.97 6.30 -17.56
CA PHE A 387 10.65 7.30 -18.38
C PHE A 387 12.07 7.64 -17.89
N ASP A 388 12.46 7.21 -16.69
CA ASP A 388 13.86 7.29 -16.25
C ASP A 388 14.63 6.12 -16.86
N ASP A 389 15.63 6.46 -17.67
CA ASP A 389 16.48 5.50 -18.35
C ASP A 389 17.66 5.03 -17.49
N THR A 390 17.83 5.60 -16.30
CA THR A 390 18.96 5.30 -15.41
C THR A 390 18.63 4.27 -14.34
N LEU A 391 17.41 3.73 -14.35
CA LEU A 391 16.90 2.84 -13.31
C LEU A 391 16.17 1.63 -13.89
N GLY A 392 16.23 0.53 -13.13
CA GLY A 392 15.51 -0.72 -13.40
C GLY A 392 15.79 -1.26 -14.80
N ILE A 393 14.76 -1.89 -15.38
CA ILE A 393 14.85 -2.54 -16.69
C ILE A 393 15.33 -1.61 -17.80
N ASN A 394 15.04 -0.30 -17.72
CA ASN A 394 15.48 0.63 -18.77
C ASN A 394 17.01 0.81 -18.77
N ALA A 395 17.64 0.81 -17.58
CA ALA A 395 19.09 0.90 -17.46
C ALA A 395 19.75 -0.40 -17.93
N GLU A 396 19.25 -1.55 -17.48
CA GLU A 396 19.73 -2.87 -17.88
C GLU A 396 19.67 -3.04 -19.40
N MET A 397 18.54 -2.66 -20.02
CA MET A 397 18.41 -2.69 -21.48
C MET A 397 19.43 -1.81 -22.21
N LYS A 398 19.81 -0.66 -21.65
CA LYS A 398 20.86 0.18 -22.22
C LYS A 398 22.24 -0.44 -22.06
N GLU A 399 22.50 -1.09 -20.94
CA GLU A 399 23.73 -1.85 -20.69
C GLU A 399 23.86 -3.03 -21.66
N ASP A 400 22.74 -3.67 -21.99
CA ASP A 400 22.64 -4.77 -22.97
C ASP A 400 22.69 -4.29 -24.44
N GLY A 401 22.80 -2.99 -24.67
CA GLY A 401 22.89 -2.39 -26.00
C GLY A 401 21.56 -2.31 -26.76
N VAL A 402 20.42 -2.49 -26.08
CA VAL A 402 19.10 -2.25 -26.67
C VAL A 402 18.93 -0.75 -26.90
N VAL A 403 18.55 -0.38 -28.13
CA VAL A 403 18.31 1.02 -28.47
C VAL A 403 16.99 1.46 -27.84
N VAL A 404 17.07 2.09 -26.67
CA VAL A 404 15.94 2.72 -25.97
C VAL A 404 15.77 4.16 -26.46
N PRO A 405 14.69 4.50 -27.20
CA PRO A 405 14.48 5.87 -27.64
C PRO A 405 14.24 6.80 -26.44
N PRO A 406 14.88 7.97 -26.40
CA PRO A 406 14.72 8.88 -25.27
C PRO A 406 13.30 9.42 -25.22
N ALA A 407 12.75 9.52 -24.01
CA ALA A 407 11.46 10.18 -23.81
C ALA A 407 11.54 11.65 -24.23
N GLY A 408 10.42 12.19 -24.74
CA GLY A 408 10.36 13.59 -25.16
C GLY A 408 10.63 14.56 -23.99
N PRO A 409 11.22 15.75 -24.24
CA PRO A 409 11.64 16.66 -23.18
C PRO A 409 10.48 17.14 -22.29
N ALA A 410 9.27 17.26 -22.85
CA ALA A 410 8.08 17.58 -22.06
C ALA A 410 7.72 16.48 -21.04
N VAL A 411 7.88 15.21 -21.40
CA VAL A 411 7.62 14.07 -20.51
C VAL A 411 8.66 14.03 -19.40
N LEU A 412 9.94 14.25 -19.73
CA LEU A 412 11.03 14.30 -18.76
C LEU A 412 10.90 15.48 -17.78
N ASN A 413 10.47 16.64 -18.26
CA ASN A 413 10.21 17.80 -17.40
C ASN A 413 9.04 17.51 -16.43
N ASP A 414 7.95 16.93 -16.92
CA ASP A 414 6.82 16.54 -16.07
C ASP A 414 7.18 15.45 -15.06
N MET A 415 8.00 14.48 -15.46
CA MET A 415 8.54 13.45 -14.55
C MET A 415 9.37 14.09 -13.44
N THR A 416 10.30 14.97 -13.80
CA THR A 416 11.15 15.68 -12.83
C THR A 416 10.31 16.52 -11.88
N ALA A 417 9.29 17.21 -12.39
CA ALA A 417 8.35 17.99 -11.58
C ALA A 417 7.51 17.10 -10.65
N ALA A 418 7.10 15.91 -11.08
CA ALA A 418 6.38 14.95 -10.24
C ALA A 418 7.29 14.41 -9.12
N ILE A 419 8.54 14.04 -9.43
CA ILE A 419 9.54 13.60 -8.46
C ILE A 419 9.82 14.69 -7.42
N ALA A 420 9.97 15.94 -7.86
CA ALA A 420 10.24 17.09 -6.97
C ALA A 420 9.16 17.30 -5.89
N GLN A 421 7.91 16.86 -6.12
CA GLN A 421 6.82 16.98 -5.15
C GLN A 421 6.89 15.94 -4.02
N VAL A 422 7.64 14.84 -4.22
CA VAL A 422 7.66 13.68 -3.30
C VAL A 422 9.07 13.14 -3.08
N GLU A 423 10.09 13.98 -3.22
CA GLU A 423 11.51 13.61 -3.11
C GLU A 423 11.81 12.78 -1.85
N VAL A 424 11.29 13.26 -0.71
CA VAL A 424 11.46 12.63 0.60
C VAL A 424 10.92 11.20 0.64
N ASP A 425 9.75 10.96 0.03
CA ASP A 425 9.13 9.63 -0.02
C ASP A 425 9.87 8.66 -0.96
N LEU A 426 10.65 9.21 -1.90
CA LEU A 426 11.48 8.46 -2.84
C LEU A 426 12.94 8.34 -2.38
N GLY A 427 13.24 8.67 -1.11
CA GLY A 427 14.57 8.58 -0.52
C GLY A 427 15.59 9.59 -1.08
N ILE A 428 15.13 10.67 -1.74
CA ILE A 428 16.00 11.70 -2.29
C ILE A 428 16.31 12.72 -1.19
N SER A 429 17.54 12.72 -0.71
CA SER A 429 17.99 13.49 0.46
C SER A 429 18.72 14.81 0.13
N THR A 430 18.75 15.22 -1.14
CA THR A 430 19.53 16.39 -1.59
C THR A 430 18.78 17.72 -1.46
N GLY A 431 17.46 17.68 -1.38
CA GLY A 431 16.58 18.86 -1.44
C GLY A 431 16.36 19.58 -0.10
N PRO A 432 15.78 20.80 -0.12
CA PRO A 432 15.39 21.53 1.10
C PRO A 432 14.26 20.83 1.87
N THR A 433 13.34 20.17 1.15
CA THR A 433 12.25 19.36 1.70
C THR A 433 12.75 18.21 2.59
N TRP A 434 13.87 17.60 2.22
CA TRP A 434 14.53 16.59 3.06
C TRP A 434 15.02 17.19 4.37
N ARG A 435 15.65 18.38 4.35
CA ARG A 435 16.16 19.03 5.57
C ARG A 435 15.04 19.42 6.52
N GLU A 436 13.91 19.88 5.97
CA GLU A 436 12.71 20.15 6.77
C GLU A 436 12.19 18.86 7.42
N ARG A 437 12.12 17.76 6.66
CA ARG A 437 11.71 16.46 7.20
C ARG A 437 12.67 15.94 8.26
N GLU A 438 13.97 16.02 8.03
CA GLU A 438 15.01 15.61 8.97
C GLU A 438 14.88 16.39 10.28
N TYR A 439 14.71 17.71 10.20
CA TYR A 439 14.43 18.55 11.37
C TYR A 439 13.16 18.14 12.12
N GLU A 440 12.06 17.83 11.40
CA GLU A 440 10.83 17.33 12.03
C GLU A 440 11.03 15.99 12.74
N LEU A 441 11.78 15.07 12.12
CA LEU A 441 12.08 13.75 12.70
C LEU A 441 12.99 13.86 13.93
N ASP A 442 13.99 14.74 13.89
CA ASP A 442 14.88 15.00 15.02
C ASP A 442 14.13 15.65 16.18
N LYS A 443 13.32 16.68 15.90
CA LYS A 443 12.45 17.30 16.92
C LYS A 443 11.51 16.27 17.55
N ARG A 444 10.93 15.40 16.72
CA ARG A 444 10.08 14.30 17.22
C ARG A 444 10.84 13.34 18.12
N HIS A 445 12.04 12.94 17.71
CA HIS A 445 12.88 12.04 18.50
C HIS A 445 13.24 12.67 19.84
N GLU A 446 13.69 13.94 19.84
CA GLU A 446 14.04 14.69 21.05
C GLU A 446 12.86 14.77 22.03
N VAL A 447 11.68 15.16 21.55
CA VAL A 447 10.47 15.27 22.39
C VAL A 447 10.05 13.92 22.96
N LEU A 448 10.07 12.87 22.13
CA LEU A 448 9.71 11.52 22.58
C LEU A 448 10.71 10.97 23.58
N GLU A 449 12.01 11.22 23.42
CA GLU A 449 13.03 10.77 24.37
C GLU A 449 12.88 11.51 25.70
N LYS A 450 12.73 12.84 25.64
CA LYS A 450 12.51 13.72 26.80
C LYS A 450 11.31 13.27 27.65
N VAL A 451 10.15 13.04 27.02
CA VAL A 451 8.95 12.57 27.73
C VAL A 451 9.09 11.10 28.09
N GLY A 452 9.61 10.28 27.18
CA GLY A 452 9.79 8.84 27.30
C GLY A 452 10.55 8.41 28.55
N LEU A 453 11.55 9.19 28.96
CA LEU A 453 12.34 8.96 30.19
C LEU A 453 11.55 9.16 31.48
N GLU A 454 10.51 9.98 31.46
CA GLU A 454 9.65 10.28 32.61
C GLU A 454 8.40 9.36 32.66
N VAL A 455 8.18 8.56 31.62
CA VAL A 455 7.09 7.59 31.57
C VAL A 455 7.36 6.46 32.57
N GLU A 456 6.34 6.09 33.35
CA GLU A 456 6.39 4.95 34.27
C GLU A 456 6.87 3.67 33.57
N MET A 457 7.79 2.96 34.22
CA MET A 457 8.55 1.86 33.61
C MET A 457 7.67 0.67 33.20
N ASP A 458 6.61 0.40 33.95
CA ASP A 458 5.65 -0.69 33.70
C ASP A 458 4.43 -0.24 32.87
N SER A 459 4.41 1.02 32.42
CA SER A 459 3.29 1.53 31.63
C SER A 459 3.27 0.95 30.22
N PHE A 460 2.08 0.90 29.63
CA PHE A 460 1.92 0.50 28.25
C PHE A 460 2.60 1.47 27.27
N LEU A 461 2.63 2.77 27.60
CA LEU A 461 3.30 3.76 26.75
C LEU A 461 4.81 3.51 26.68
N ARG A 462 5.45 3.16 27.81
CA ARG A 462 6.87 2.78 27.84
C ARG A 462 7.15 1.60 26.91
N GLN A 463 6.28 0.58 26.93
CA GLN A 463 6.40 -0.61 26.08
C GLN A 463 6.37 -0.28 24.58
N ILE A 464 5.50 0.63 24.13
CA ILE A 464 5.39 0.97 22.71
C ILE A 464 6.48 1.94 22.23
N LEU A 465 7.01 2.81 23.12
CA LEU A 465 8.10 3.73 22.79
C LEU A 465 9.46 3.02 22.77
N PHE A 466 9.72 2.12 23.73
CA PHE A 466 11.00 1.41 23.88
C PHE A 466 10.88 -0.06 23.49
N THR A 467 10.78 -0.31 22.18
CA THR A 467 10.63 -1.69 21.65
C THR A 467 11.86 -2.58 21.86
N ALA A 468 13.01 -1.99 22.18
CA ALA A 468 14.22 -2.67 22.64
C ALA A 468 14.95 -1.74 23.63
N GLU A 469 15.07 -2.16 24.89
CA GLU A 469 15.61 -1.32 25.98
C GLU A 469 17.02 -0.78 25.69
N SER A 470 17.82 -1.50 24.90
CA SER A 470 19.19 -1.13 24.55
C SER A 470 19.33 -0.16 23.39
N GLU A 471 18.27 0.07 22.59
CA GLU A 471 18.34 0.82 21.33
C GLU A 471 17.64 2.19 21.39
N GLY A 472 17.04 2.54 22.53
CA GLY A 472 16.26 3.78 22.68
C GLY A 472 14.98 3.77 21.83
N ILE A 473 14.50 4.96 21.45
CA ILE A 473 13.27 5.11 20.68
C ILE A 473 13.57 5.01 19.18
N THR A 474 13.16 3.90 18.55
CA THR A 474 13.42 3.60 17.13
C THR A 474 12.20 3.85 16.21
N LEU A 475 11.37 4.83 16.54
CA LEU A 475 10.11 5.12 15.84
C LEU A 475 10.31 5.36 14.34
N GLY A 476 9.51 4.69 13.50
CA GLY A 476 9.57 4.83 12.04
C GLY A 476 10.81 4.20 11.39
N LYS A 477 11.62 3.43 12.12
CA LYS A 477 12.78 2.69 11.58
C LYS A 477 12.56 1.17 11.62
N LYS A 478 12.18 0.63 12.77
CA LYS A 478 12.02 -0.81 12.98
C LYS A 478 10.70 -1.30 12.38
N GLY A 479 10.74 -2.40 11.62
CA GLY A 479 9.55 -2.99 11.00
C GLY A 479 8.94 -2.15 9.86
N ARG A 480 9.67 -1.15 9.36
CA ARG A 480 9.31 -0.35 8.18
C ARG A 480 10.03 -0.86 6.95
N PHE A 481 9.48 -0.56 5.78
CA PHE A 481 10.15 -0.80 4.50
C PHE A 481 10.57 0.51 3.84
N ASP A 482 11.66 0.48 3.08
CA ASP A 482 12.07 1.62 2.27
C ASP A 482 11.52 1.48 0.85
N LEU A 483 10.68 2.44 0.43
CA LEU A 483 9.98 2.39 -0.85
C LEU A 483 10.97 2.43 -2.03
N ALA A 484 11.97 3.30 -1.97
CA ALA A 484 12.95 3.47 -3.05
C ALA A 484 13.79 2.20 -3.23
N THR A 485 14.26 1.62 -2.13
CA THR A 485 15.03 0.37 -2.13
C THR A 485 14.19 -0.78 -2.67
N THR A 486 12.92 -0.89 -2.24
CA THR A 486 12.02 -1.96 -2.72
C THR A 486 11.75 -1.85 -4.22
N LEU A 487 11.51 -0.64 -4.73
CA LEU A 487 11.31 -0.42 -6.16
C LEU A 487 12.58 -0.66 -6.99
N GLY A 488 13.76 -0.34 -6.43
CA GLY A 488 15.04 -0.50 -7.12
C GLY A 488 15.60 -1.94 -7.11
N SER A 489 15.14 -2.78 -6.18
CA SER A 489 15.61 -4.17 -6.02
C SER A 489 14.63 -5.22 -6.55
N SER A 490 13.46 -4.81 -7.06
CA SER A 490 12.42 -5.72 -7.53
C SER A 490 11.93 -5.36 -8.92
N ARG A 491 11.43 -6.36 -9.66
CA ARG A 491 10.71 -6.15 -10.92
C ARG A 491 9.35 -5.51 -10.64
N VAL A 492 9.15 -4.29 -11.13
CA VAL A 492 7.97 -3.47 -10.82
C VAL A 492 6.82 -3.71 -11.80
N TRP A 493 5.64 -3.97 -11.26
CA TRP A 493 4.36 -4.14 -11.97
C TRP A 493 3.39 -3.06 -11.48
N HIS A 494 2.56 -2.51 -12.37
CA HIS A 494 1.67 -1.41 -12.04
C HIS A 494 0.19 -1.80 -12.17
N HIS A 495 -0.58 -1.55 -11.10
CA HIS A 495 -2.03 -1.62 -11.12
C HIS A 495 -2.59 -0.24 -10.78
N ILE A 496 -3.07 0.47 -11.79
CA ILE A 496 -3.46 1.89 -11.67
C ILE A 496 -4.97 2.02 -11.69
N SER A 497 -5.52 2.53 -10.59
CA SER A 497 -6.95 2.80 -10.44
C SER A 497 -7.29 4.23 -10.84
N ILE A 498 -8.21 4.35 -11.78
CA ILE A 498 -8.75 5.59 -12.34
C ILE A 498 -10.14 5.86 -11.76
N HIS A 499 -10.43 7.13 -11.45
CA HIS A 499 -11.76 7.54 -11.01
C HIS A 499 -12.53 8.18 -12.17
N PRO A 500 -13.79 7.79 -12.44
CA PRO A 500 -14.52 8.19 -13.64
C PRO A 500 -15.08 9.62 -13.59
N THR A 501 -15.07 10.31 -12.44
CA THR A 501 -15.63 11.67 -12.29
C THR A 501 -14.88 12.51 -11.25
N ASP A 502 -15.15 13.81 -11.21
CA ASP A 502 -14.74 14.72 -10.13
C ASP A 502 -15.90 15.01 -9.14
N ASP A 503 -17.09 14.42 -9.38
CA ASP A 503 -18.26 14.63 -8.53
C ASP A 503 -18.06 14.01 -7.15
N LEU A 504 -18.61 14.66 -6.12
CA LEU A 504 -18.62 14.14 -4.76
C LEU A 504 -19.43 12.84 -4.65
N PRO A 505 -19.05 11.92 -3.75
CA PRO A 505 -19.75 10.64 -3.55
C PRO A 505 -21.26 10.76 -3.32
N GLU A 506 -21.70 11.83 -2.65
CA GLU A 506 -23.13 12.11 -2.38
C GLU A 506 -23.98 12.33 -3.65
N ASN A 507 -23.34 12.74 -4.75
CA ASN A 507 -24.01 12.99 -6.03
C ASN A 507 -24.02 11.76 -6.93
N LEU A 508 -23.34 10.67 -6.53
CA LEU A 508 -23.29 9.45 -7.31
C LEU A 508 -24.60 8.67 -7.17
N ASN A 509 -25.12 8.15 -8.28
CA ASN A 509 -26.37 7.40 -8.28
C ASN A 509 -26.12 5.91 -7.95
N PRO A 510 -26.54 5.40 -6.77
CA PRO A 510 -26.33 4.00 -6.40
C PRO A 510 -27.09 3.00 -7.29
N SER A 511 -28.17 3.44 -7.95
CA SER A 511 -28.96 2.57 -8.85
C SER A 511 -28.31 2.35 -10.22
N MET A 512 -27.39 3.23 -10.63
CA MET A 512 -26.61 3.10 -11.87
C MET A 512 -25.15 3.51 -11.64
N PRO A 513 -24.33 2.67 -11.00
CA PRO A 513 -22.96 3.04 -10.62
C PRO A 513 -22.07 3.39 -11.80
N THR A 514 -22.25 2.70 -12.93
CA THR A 514 -21.48 2.91 -14.15
C THR A 514 -22.01 4.07 -15.01
N ALA A 515 -23.14 4.68 -14.65
CA ALA A 515 -23.66 5.84 -15.38
C ALA A 515 -22.80 7.09 -15.16
N THR A 516 -22.07 7.16 -14.05
CA THR A 516 -21.18 8.27 -13.77
C THR A 516 -19.89 8.11 -14.55
N TRP A 517 -19.75 8.86 -15.65
CA TRP A 517 -18.54 8.96 -16.46
C TRP A 517 -18.35 10.39 -16.99
N SER A 518 -17.22 11.00 -16.64
CA SER A 518 -16.77 12.29 -17.13
C SER A 518 -15.54 12.12 -18.01
N ALA A 519 -15.75 12.24 -19.32
CA ALA A 519 -14.69 12.16 -20.31
C ALA A 519 -13.55 13.16 -20.04
N SER A 520 -13.87 14.36 -19.55
CA SER A 520 -12.88 15.40 -19.22
C SER A 520 -12.06 15.04 -17.98
N ALA A 521 -12.68 14.52 -16.92
CA ALA A 521 -12.00 14.12 -15.68
C ALA A 521 -11.04 12.95 -15.93
N VAL A 522 -11.49 11.91 -16.63
CA VAL A 522 -10.63 10.76 -16.99
C VAL A 522 -9.53 11.20 -17.94
N SER A 523 -9.85 11.99 -18.97
CA SER A 523 -8.85 12.48 -19.92
C SER A 523 -7.77 13.35 -19.26
N ARG A 524 -8.10 14.10 -18.21
CA ARG A 524 -7.11 14.85 -17.40
C ARG A 524 -6.16 13.89 -16.68
N GLN A 525 -6.68 12.88 -15.98
CA GLN A 525 -5.88 11.85 -15.32
C GLN A 525 -4.94 11.14 -16.29
N LEU A 526 -5.44 10.74 -17.48
CA LEU A 526 -4.62 10.10 -18.52
C LEU A 526 -3.46 10.97 -19.00
N ARG A 527 -3.68 12.29 -19.14
CA ARG A 527 -2.64 13.24 -19.57
C ARG A 527 -1.62 13.53 -18.47
N GLU A 528 -2.08 13.73 -17.23
CA GLU A 528 -1.20 14.01 -16.09
C GLU A 528 -0.20 12.87 -15.88
N TRP A 529 -0.64 11.63 -16.04
CA TRP A 529 0.20 10.43 -15.92
C TRP A 529 0.92 10.03 -17.21
N ARG A 530 0.74 10.78 -18.30
CA ARG A 530 1.37 10.53 -19.62
C ARG A 530 1.13 9.08 -20.11
N LEU A 531 -0.06 8.54 -19.86
CA LEU A 531 -0.36 7.12 -20.12
C LEU A 531 -0.36 6.75 -21.60
N ALA A 532 -0.65 7.71 -22.49
CA ALA A 532 -0.53 7.50 -23.93
C ALA A 532 0.93 7.40 -24.37
N GLU A 533 1.78 8.30 -23.87
CA GLU A 533 3.23 8.29 -24.10
C GLU A 533 3.88 7.03 -23.50
N TRP A 534 3.45 6.62 -22.30
CA TRP A 534 3.85 5.36 -21.67
C TRP A 534 3.51 4.17 -22.58
N ALA A 535 2.23 4.01 -22.96
CA ALA A 535 1.80 2.90 -23.79
C ALA A 535 2.59 2.81 -25.10
N ASN A 536 2.80 3.94 -25.77
CA ASN A 536 3.56 3.97 -27.02
C ASN A 536 5.04 3.59 -26.82
N ARG A 537 5.66 4.00 -25.72
CA ARG A 537 7.06 3.68 -25.40
C ARG A 537 7.25 2.18 -25.13
N ARG A 538 6.32 1.55 -24.42
CA ARG A 538 6.40 0.10 -24.12
C ARG A 538 5.98 -0.75 -25.31
N LEU A 539 4.75 -0.59 -25.82
CA LEU A 539 4.16 -1.45 -26.85
C LEU A 539 4.88 -1.44 -28.21
N ARG A 540 5.67 -0.40 -28.51
CA ARG A 540 6.32 -0.27 -29.83
C ARG A 540 7.82 -0.55 -29.80
N GLU A 541 8.45 -0.49 -28.63
CA GLU A 541 9.91 -0.39 -28.56
C GLU A 541 10.53 -1.32 -27.51
N ILE A 542 9.89 -1.58 -26.37
CA ILE A 542 10.57 -2.02 -25.12
C ILE A 542 9.61 -2.77 -24.16
N ASP A 543 8.87 -3.78 -24.63
CA ASP A 543 7.98 -4.58 -23.76
C ASP A 543 8.60 -5.93 -23.36
N PHE A 544 9.89 -5.92 -22.99
CA PHE A 544 10.54 -7.10 -22.44
C PHE A 544 10.16 -7.22 -20.96
N THR A 545 9.67 -8.39 -20.57
CA THR A 545 9.36 -8.70 -19.18
C THR A 545 10.39 -9.59 -18.53
N ALA A 546 11.37 -10.10 -19.28
CA ALA A 546 12.39 -11.01 -18.76
C ALA A 546 13.66 -10.93 -19.60
N ASP A 547 14.79 -11.05 -18.93
CA ASP A 547 16.14 -11.18 -19.47
C ASP A 547 16.72 -12.56 -19.08
N PHE A 548 17.68 -13.05 -19.86
CA PHE A 548 18.37 -14.32 -19.60
C PHE A 548 19.82 -14.21 -20.03
N ASP A 549 20.72 -14.70 -19.19
CA ASP A 549 22.05 -15.06 -19.65
C ASP A 549 21.95 -16.14 -20.72
N VAL A 550 22.84 -16.10 -21.73
CA VAL A 550 22.80 -17.05 -22.85
C VAL A 550 22.92 -18.50 -22.36
N GLU A 551 23.80 -18.77 -21.39
CA GLU A 551 23.96 -20.09 -20.80
C GLU A 551 22.73 -20.53 -20.00
N GLU A 552 22.09 -19.60 -19.28
CA GLU A 552 20.86 -19.85 -18.54
C GLU A 552 19.72 -20.22 -19.50
N PHE A 553 19.56 -19.43 -20.57
CA PHE A 553 18.57 -19.66 -21.62
C PHE A 553 18.76 -21.04 -22.26
N ILE A 554 20.00 -21.40 -22.62
CA ILE A 554 20.30 -22.72 -23.17
C ILE A 554 19.96 -23.80 -22.14
N GLY A 555 20.46 -23.71 -20.91
CA GLY A 555 20.18 -24.71 -19.87
C GLY A 555 18.69 -24.96 -19.66
N ARG A 556 17.88 -23.90 -19.73
CA ARG A 556 16.43 -23.95 -19.58
C ARG A 556 15.71 -24.55 -20.79
N TYR A 557 16.09 -24.15 -22.00
CA TYR A 557 15.39 -24.50 -23.24
C TYR A 557 16.06 -25.62 -24.06
N PHE A 558 17.19 -26.17 -23.60
CA PHE A 558 17.91 -27.26 -24.27
C PHE A 558 17.02 -28.47 -24.54
N ARG A 559 16.16 -28.82 -23.58
CA ARG A 559 15.18 -29.93 -23.73
C ARG A 559 14.12 -29.66 -24.80
N LEU A 560 13.91 -28.41 -25.18
CA LEU A 560 13.02 -27.99 -26.27
C LEU A 560 13.76 -27.80 -27.60
N GLY A 561 15.01 -28.26 -27.70
CA GLY A 561 15.83 -28.22 -28.91
C GLY A 561 16.68 -26.95 -29.07
N CYS A 562 16.83 -26.13 -28.03
CA CYS A 562 17.74 -24.98 -28.09
C CYS A 562 19.20 -25.47 -28.22
N GLY A 563 19.89 -25.03 -29.27
CA GLY A 563 21.29 -25.38 -29.53
C GLY A 563 22.25 -24.63 -28.61
N GLU A 564 23.48 -25.13 -28.48
CA GLU A 564 24.52 -24.46 -27.69
C GLU A 564 25.05 -23.20 -28.39
N GLY A 565 25.50 -22.22 -27.60
CA GLY A 565 26.05 -20.95 -28.07
C GLY A 565 25.01 -19.95 -28.58
N LYS A 566 25.46 -18.72 -28.86
CA LYS A 566 24.62 -17.62 -29.34
C LYS A 566 23.89 -17.96 -30.65
N ASP A 567 24.60 -18.55 -31.61
CA ASP A 567 24.02 -18.98 -32.89
C ASP A 567 22.94 -20.05 -32.73
N GLY A 568 23.07 -20.90 -31.69
CA GLY A 568 22.07 -21.90 -31.33
C GLY A 568 20.79 -21.28 -30.79
N VAL A 569 20.94 -20.26 -29.94
CA VAL A 569 19.81 -19.47 -29.42
C VAL A 569 19.13 -18.68 -30.55
N GLU A 570 19.90 -18.00 -31.40
CA GLU A 570 19.36 -17.21 -32.51
C GLU A 570 18.54 -18.09 -33.48
N ASN A 571 19.09 -19.23 -33.90
CA ASN A 571 18.35 -20.18 -34.72
C ASN A 571 17.08 -20.68 -34.05
N TRP A 572 17.13 -20.95 -32.74
CA TRP A 572 15.95 -21.38 -31.99
C TRP A 572 14.87 -20.29 -31.92
N LEU A 573 15.26 -19.02 -31.73
CA LEU A 573 14.34 -17.88 -31.79
C LEU A 573 13.69 -17.74 -33.16
N VAL A 574 14.46 -17.93 -34.25
CA VAL A 574 13.96 -17.92 -35.63
C VAL A 574 12.97 -19.06 -35.87
N GLU A 575 13.28 -20.28 -35.44
CA GLU A 575 12.37 -21.44 -35.55
C GLU A 575 11.06 -21.23 -34.80
N ARG A 576 11.10 -20.50 -33.68
CA ARG A 576 9.92 -20.15 -32.87
C ARG A 576 9.19 -18.91 -33.37
N GLY A 577 9.76 -18.19 -34.33
CA GLY A 577 9.19 -16.98 -34.91
C GLY A 577 9.30 -15.73 -34.03
N TRP A 578 10.23 -15.70 -33.07
CA TRP A 578 10.45 -14.59 -32.12
C TRP A 578 11.40 -13.52 -32.69
N THR A 579 11.32 -13.26 -34.00
CA THR A 579 12.29 -12.42 -34.73
C THR A 579 11.84 -10.99 -34.97
N ASN A 580 10.61 -10.63 -34.56
CA ASN A 580 9.99 -9.34 -34.86
C ASN A 580 10.03 -8.36 -33.66
N GLY A 581 11.13 -8.37 -32.90
CA GLY A 581 11.28 -7.57 -31.68
C GLY A 581 10.72 -8.23 -30.42
N ASP A 582 10.19 -9.46 -30.53
CA ASP A 582 9.69 -10.25 -29.39
C ASP A 582 10.83 -10.77 -28.51
N ALA A 583 12.03 -10.91 -29.06
CA ALA A 583 13.24 -11.28 -28.34
C ALA A 583 14.45 -10.53 -28.93
N TRP A 584 15.40 -10.15 -28.07
CA TRP A 584 16.65 -9.51 -28.45
C TRP A 584 17.83 -10.29 -27.88
N LEU A 585 18.85 -10.53 -28.70
CA LEU A 585 20.10 -11.13 -28.25
C LEU A 585 21.15 -10.02 -28.07
N ALA A 586 21.55 -9.75 -26.83
CA ALA A 586 22.53 -8.73 -26.52
C ALA A 586 23.90 -9.01 -27.17
N ILE A 587 24.50 -7.95 -27.71
CA ILE A 587 25.85 -7.99 -28.28
C ILE A 587 26.82 -7.82 -27.12
N SER A 588 27.37 -8.92 -26.59
CA SER A 588 28.55 -8.80 -25.74
C SER A 588 29.72 -8.34 -26.62
N GLU A 589 30.19 -7.10 -26.43
CA GLU A 589 31.54 -6.76 -26.87
C GLU A 589 32.50 -7.66 -26.09
N SER A 590 32.97 -8.72 -26.75
CA SER A 590 34.21 -9.36 -26.37
C SER A 590 35.33 -8.35 -26.62
N GLY A 591 35.77 -7.68 -25.56
CA GLY A 591 36.91 -6.77 -25.53
C GLY A 591 37.48 -6.63 -24.13
#